data_AF-A0A1F5EEF9-F1
#
_entry.id   AF-A0A1F5EEF9-F1
#
_cell.length_a   1.000
_cell.length_b   1.000
_cell.length_c   1.000
_cell.angle_alpha   90.00
_cell.angle_beta   90.00
_cell.angle_gamma   90.00
#
_symmetry.space_group_name_H-M   'P 1'
#
loop_
_entity.id
_entity.type
_entity.pdbx_description
1 polymer ?
#
loop_
_entity_poly.entity_id
_entity_poly.type
_entity_poly.pdbx_seq_one_letter_code
_entity_poly.pdbx_strand_id
1 'polypeptide(L)'
;MLIPEAHFDMVRCGIAIYGLWPSAETQNEFLKIRNPKSEIRNKSKIINSNFLKPVLSFKTKIVQIKEVKVGDKIGYGCTFEVKKPMTIAVIPVGYFEGMDRGLSNPNTCIHLRGVCKGEVLVCGKRCPIVGRICMNMSVINITQIRNTKSEIRNSEVVIIGKQASRQARGAYAEITADEIAKKIGTINYEIVTRIPEYIKRVYK
;
A
#
# COMPACT_ATOMS: atom_id res chain seq x y z
N MET A 1 0.60 -22.69 -15.59
CA MET A 1 -0.47 -22.55 -14.56
C MET A 1 -1.85 -22.41 -15.19
N LEU A 2 -2.04 -21.49 -16.15
CA LEU A 2 -3.30 -21.37 -16.91
C LEU A 2 -3.42 -22.36 -18.08
N ILE A 3 -2.29 -22.71 -18.70
CA ILE A 3 -2.22 -23.53 -19.91
C ILE A 3 -1.25 -24.69 -19.60
N PRO A 4 -1.73 -25.80 -19.00
CA PRO A 4 -0.88 -26.94 -18.65
C PRO A 4 -0.13 -27.54 -19.84
N GLU A 5 -0.71 -27.47 -21.04
CA GLU A 5 -0.16 -27.99 -22.29
C GLU A 5 1.10 -27.24 -22.72
N ALA A 6 1.27 -25.99 -22.28
CA ALA A 6 2.44 -25.16 -22.57
C ALA A 6 3.61 -25.37 -21.60
N HIS A 7 3.51 -26.33 -20.67
CA HIS A 7 4.59 -26.58 -19.71
C HIS A 7 5.81 -27.28 -20.32
N PHE A 8 5.61 -28.14 -21.34
CA PHE A 8 6.66 -28.98 -21.94
C PHE A 8 7.55 -29.61 -20.86
N ASP A 9 8.88 -29.62 -21.07
CA ASP A 9 9.85 -30.22 -20.13
C ASP A 9 10.24 -29.30 -18.97
N MET A 10 10.02 -27.98 -19.07
CA MET A 10 10.46 -27.01 -18.07
C MET A 10 9.62 -25.71 -18.06
N VAL A 11 9.27 -25.25 -16.86
CA VAL A 11 8.60 -23.96 -16.63
C VAL A 11 9.52 -22.95 -15.94
N ARG A 12 9.44 -21.67 -16.35
CA ARG A 12 10.17 -20.57 -15.71
C ARG A 12 9.22 -19.76 -14.83
N CYS A 13 9.17 -20.12 -13.56
CA CYS A 13 8.32 -19.46 -12.58
C CYS A 13 8.96 -18.14 -12.11
N GLY A 14 8.31 -17.01 -12.38
CA GLY A 14 8.74 -15.67 -11.95
C GLY A 14 7.91 -15.15 -10.77
N ILE A 15 7.18 -14.05 -11.02
CA ILE A 15 6.41 -13.29 -10.01
C ILE A 15 5.48 -14.13 -9.12
N ALA A 16 4.97 -15.25 -9.67
CA ALA A 16 4.10 -16.18 -8.96
C ALA A 16 4.77 -16.84 -7.75
N ILE A 17 6.10 -17.03 -7.77
CA ILE A 17 6.86 -17.54 -6.62
C ILE A 17 6.77 -16.55 -5.44
N TYR A 18 6.68 -15.25 -5.71
CA TYR A 18 6.50 -14.21 -4.70
C TYR A 18 5.04 -14.03 -4.27
N GLY A 19 4.14 -14.92 -4.74
CA GLY A 19 2.73 -14.92 -4.38
C GLY A 19 1.92 -13.82 -5.04
N LEU A 20 2.37 -13.32 -6.18
CA LEU A 20 1.74 -12.24 -6.94
C LEU A 20 1.31 -12.75 -8.32
N TRP A 21 0.18 -12.26 -8.81
CA TRP A 21 -0.31 -12.61 -10.15
C TRP A 21 0.43 -11.80 -11.22
N PRO A 22 0.78 -12.39 -12.39
CA PRO A 22 1.37 -11.64 -13.49
C PRO A 22 0.52 -10.47 -13.98
N SER A 23 -0.81 -10.63 -13.95
CA SER A 23 -1.77 -9.58 -14.28
C SER A 23 -3.13 -9.89 -13.66
N ALA A 24 -4.02 -8.89 -13.62
CA ALA A 24 -5.39 -9.07 -13.16
C ALA A 24 -6.18 -10.01 -14.09
N GLU A 25 -5.91 -9.97 -15.39
CA GLU A 25 -6.50 -10.85 -16.40
C GLU A 25 -6.12 -12.31 -16.12
N THR A 26 -4.84 -12.56 -15.83
CA THR A 26 -4.33 -13.90 -15.50
C THR A 26 -5.03 -14.47 -14.27
N GLN A 27 -5.21 -13.64 -13.23
CA GLN A 27 -5.95 -14.02 -12.03
C GLN A 27 -7.41 -14.34 -12.35
N ASN A 28 -8.07 -13.49 -13.14
CA ASN A 28 -9.47 -13.65 -13.50
C ASN A 28 -9.70 -14.93 -14.32
N GLU A 29 -8.85 -15.22 -15.32
CA GLU A 29 -8.92 -16.45 -16.10
C GLU A 29 -8.69 -17.70 -15.23
N PHE A 30 -7.72 -17.64 -14.31
CA PHE A 30 -7.48 -18.75 -13.39
C PHE A 30 -8.70 -19.05 -12.51
N LEU A 31 -9.35 -18.00 -12.01
CA LEU A 31 -10.55 -18.09 -11.20
C LEU A 31 -11.73 -18.69 -11.99
N LYS A 32 -11.90 -18.31 -13.26
CA LYS A 32 -12.93 -18.88 -14.14
C LYS A 32 -12.71 -20.38 -14.38
N ILE A 33 -11.48 -20.79 -14.68
CA ILE A 33 -11.13 -22.20 -14.90
C ILE A 33 -11.42 -23.03 -13.66
N ARG A 34 -11.10 -22.51 -12.46
CA ARG A 34 -11.31 -23.26 -11.21
C ARG A 34 -12.73 -23.25 -10.68
N ASN A 35 -13.52 -22.21 -10.93
CA ASN A 35 -14.89 -22.08 -10.44
C ASN A 35 -15.88 -21.75 -11.58
N PRO A 36 -16.09 -22.67 -12.54
CA PRO A 36 -16.88 -22.40 -13.74
C PRO A 36 -18.37 -22.11 -13.47
N LYS A 37 -18.90 -22.50 -12.30
CA LYS A 37 -20.30 -22.24 -11.89
C LYS A 37 -20.53 -20.91 -11.16
N SER A 38 -19.50 -20.10 -10.93
CA SER A 38 -19.64 -18.82 -10.24
C SER A 38 -19.98 -17.70 -11.23
N GLU A 39 -21.26 -17.57 -11.59
CA GLU A 39 -21.74 -16.36 -12.26
C GLU A 39 -21.40 -15.13 -11.42
N ILE A 40 -20.77 -14.17 -12.09
CA ILE A 40 -20.09 -13.01 -11.55
C ILE A 40 -21.13 -12.01 -11.02
N ARG A 41 -21.74 -12.29 -9.87
CA ARG A 41 -22.71 -11.38 -9.25
C ARG A 41 -22.08 -10.43 -8.22
N ASN A 42 -20.84 -10.67 -7.81
CA ASN A 42 -20.08 -9.78 -6.91
C ASN A 42 -18.56 -9.93 -7.10
N LYS A 43 -17.96 -9.13 -7.99
CA LYS A 43 -16.50 -9.06 -8.23
C LYS A 43 -15.68 -8.89 -6.94
N SER A 44 -16.25 -8.28 -5.90
CA SER A 44 -15.54 -7.90 -4.67
C SER A 44 -15.26 -9.06 -3.70
N LYS A 45 -15.89 -10.24 -3.86
CA LYS A 45 -15.80 -11.34 -2.87
C LYS A 45 -14.93 -12.54 -3.31
N ILE A 46 -14.51 -12.59 -4.58
CA ILE A 46 -13.71 -13.69 -5.16
C ILE A 46 -12.19 -13.41 -5.10
N ILE A 47 -11.78 -12.19 -4.72
CA ILE A 47 -10.37 -11.72 -4.78
C ILE A 47 -9.46 -12.39 -3.71
N ASN A 48 -9.99 -13.25 -2.85
CA ASN A 48 -9.19 -14.09 -1.93
C ASN A 48 -8.97 -15.50 -2.50
N SER A 49 -8.44 -15.62 -3.72
CA SER A 49 -7.84 -16.89 -4.11
C SER A 49 -6.58 -17.09 -3.26
N ASN A 50 -6.68 -17.85 -2.17
CA ASN A 50 -5.55 -18.27 -1.32
C ASN A 50 -4.47 -19.10 -2.06
N PHE A 51 -4.53 -19.16 -3.38
CA PHE A 51 -3.64 -19.91 -4.24
C PHE A 51 -2.24 -19.29 -4.30
N LEU A 52 -2.18 -17.98 -4.58
CA LEU A 52 -0.95 -17.21 -4.45
C LEU A 52 -1.03 -16.40 -3.16
N LYS A 53 0.01 -16.50 -2.33
CA LYS A 53 0.10 -15.83 -1.03
C LYS A 53 1.26 -14.84 -1.07
N PRO A 54 1.01 -13.52 -1.12
CA PRO A 54 2.07 -12.52 -1.14
C PRO A 54 3.05 -12.72 0.01
N VAL A 55 4.35 -12.81 -0.31
CA VAL A 55 5.41 -13.08 0.69
C VAL A 55 6.02 -11.80 1.25
N LEU A 56 5.94 -10.69 0.51
CA LEU A 56 6.53 -9.41 0.89
C LEU A 56 5.63 -8.66 1.90
N SER A 57 6.26 -8.12 2.94
CA SER A 57 5.68 -7.05 3.75
C SER A 57 6.70 -5.93 3.90
N PHE A 58 6.32 -4.70 3.56
CA PHE A 58 7.17 -3.52 3.69
C PHE A 58 6.66 -2.63 4.82
N LYS A 59 7.50 -2.39 5.82
CA LYS A 59 7.12 -1.75 7.08
C LYS A 59 8.14 -0.70 7.49
N THR A 60 7.68 0.28 8.25
CA THR A 60 8.50 1.33 8.85
C THR A 60 7.95 1.72 10.23
N LYS A 61 8.48 2.79 10.82
CA LYS A 61 8.10 3.35 12.13
C LYS A 61 7.78 4.83 12.01
N ILE A 62 7.08 5.36 13.02
CA ILE A 62 6.84 6.80 13.14
C ILE A 62 8.06 7.46 13.80
N VAL A 63 8.60 8.51 13.19
CA VAL A 63 9.72 9.28 13.76
C VAL A 63 9.25 10.54 14.47
N GLN A 64 8.11 11.11 14.07
CA GLN A 64 7.56 12.31 14.67
C GLN A 64 6.04 12.36 14.54
N ILE A 65 5.36 12.95 15.54
CA ILE A 65 3.94 13.26 15.53
C ILE A 65 3.78 14.76 15.76
N LYS A 66 2.90 15.41 15.00
CA LYS A 66 2.58 16.83 15.14
C LYS A 66 1.07 17.06 15.02
N GLU A 67 0.59 18.07 15.72
CA GLU A 67 -0.73 18.66 15.48
C GLU A 67 -0.56 19.86 14.56
N VAL A 68 -1.43 19.97 13.57
CA VAL A 68 -1.43 21.06 12.60
C VAL A 68 -2.81 21.70 12.55
N LYS A 69 -2.84 23.03 12.38
CA LYS A 69 -4.03 23.86 12.40
C LYS A 69 -4.48 24.19 10.99
N VAL A 70 -5.71 24.67 10.86
CA VAL A 70 -6.25 25.14 9.58
C VAL A 70 -5.33 26.22 9.00
N GLY A 71 -5.02 26.11 7.71
CA GLY A 71 -4.10 27.02 7.00
C GLY A 71 -2.65 26.58 6.98
N ASP A 72 -2.23 25.64 7.86
CA ASP A 72 -0.88 25.07 7.80
C ASP A 72 -0.67 24.34 6.46
N LYS A 73 0.57 24.40 5.95
CA LYS A 73 0.95 23.75 4.68
C LYS A 73 1.96 22.64 4.91
N ILE A 74 1.82 21.54 4.17
CA ILE A 74 2.60 20.32 4.35
C ILE A 74 3.37 19.96 3.07
N GLY A 75 4.64 19.62 3.25
CA GLY A 75 5.52 19.07 2.22
C GLY A 75 6.05 20.09 1.21
N TYR A 76 6.88 19.62 0.28
CA TYR A 76 7.50 20.47 -0.73
C TYR A 76 6.48 21.17 -1.62
N GLY A 77 6.77 22.44 -1.96
CA GLY A 77 5.90 23.30 -2.77
C GLY A 77 4.57 23.61 -2.11
N CYS A 78 4.43 23.36 -0.80
CA CYS A 78 3.22 23.64 -0.03
C CYS A 78 1.95 23.07 -0.69
N THR A 79 2.09 21.84 -1.20
CA THR A 79 1.10 21.22 -2.08
C THR A 79 -0.11 20.64 -1.36
N PHE A 80 -0.08 20.64 -0.02
CA PHE A 80 -1.21 20.28 0.81
C PHE A 80 -1.44 21.37 1.86
N GLU A 81 -2.67 21.87 1.91
CA GLU A 81 -3.14 22.84 2.90
C GLU A 81 -4.16 22.19 3.82
N VAL A 82 -4.00 22.42 5.12
CA VAL A 82 -4.82 21.84 6.17
C VAL A 82 -6.17 22.56 6.21
N LYS A 83 -7.25 21.83 5.87
CA LYS A 83 -8.63 22.36 5.86
C LYS A 83 -9.39 22.15 7.17
N LYS A 84 -8.92 21.24 8.00
CA LYS A 84 -9.46 20.91 9.32
C LYS A 84 -8.29 20.55 10.24
N PRO A 85 -8.33 20.89 11.54
CA PRO A 85 -7.29 20.49 12.47
C PRO A 85 -7.03 18.98 12.37
N MET A 86 -5.76 18.59 12.29
CA MET A 86 -5.38 17.19 12.10
C MET A 86 -4.11 16.85 12.86
N THR A 87 -3.98 15.57 13.18
CA THR A 87 -2.75 14.99 13.70
C THR A 87 -2.04 14.28 12.56
N ILE A 88 -0.78 14.65 12.33
CA ILE A 88 0.08 14.06 11.31
C ILE A 88 1.23 13.29 11.94
N ALA A 89 1.73 12.29 11.23
CA ALA A 89 2.96 11.60 11.55
C ALA A 89 3.94 11.67 10.39
N VAL A 90 5.23 11.70 10.71
CA VAL A 90 6.33 11.60 9.75
C VAL A 90 6.88 10.17 9.81
N ILE A 91 7.05 9.56 8.64
CA ILE A 91 7.69 8.26 8.48
C ILE A 91 8.99 8.41 7.66
N PRO A 92 10.06 7.68 8.00
CA PRO A 92 11.36 7.79 7.35
C PRO A 92 11.42 6.91 6.09
N VAL A 93 10.45 7.10 5.20
CA VAL A 93 10.36 6.43 3.91
C VAL A 93 9.88 7.43 2.89
N GLY A 94 10.68 7.65 1.86
CA GLY A 94 10.36 8.42 0.68
C GLY A 94 10.69 7.65 -0.59
N TYR A 95 10.84 8.38 -1.70
CA TYR A 95 11.11 7.75 -2.99
C TYR A 95 12.49 7.11 -3.09
N PHE A 96 13.46 7.53 -2.26
CA PHE A 96 14.76 6.88 -2.18
C PHE A 96 14.65 5.47 -1.60
N GLU A 97 13.75 5.25 -0.62
CA GLU A 97 13.45 3.95 -0.04
C GLU A 97 12.46 3.11 -0.90
N GLY A 98 12.10 3.58 -2.10
CA GLY A 98 11.22 2.86 -3.03
C GLY A 98 9.74 3.24 -2.99
N MET A 99 9.36 4.26 -2.21
CA MET A 99 7.97 4.73 -2.15
C MET A 99 7.67 5.73 -3.28
N ASP A 100 6.95 5.27 -4.31
CA ASP A 100 6.79 6.04 -5.54
C ASP A 100 6.09 7.40 -5.33
N ARG A 101 6.61 8.46 -5.96
CA ARG A 101 6.07 9.82 -5.85
C ARG A 101 4.66 9.95 -6.39
N GLY A 102 4.21 9.06 -7.28
CA GLY A 102 2.84 8.97 -7.76
C GLY A 102 1.82 8.70 -6.65
N LEU A 103 2.26 8.25 -5.47
CA LEU A 103 1.42 8.09 -4.27
C LEU A 103 1.21 9.40 -3.50
N SER A 104 1.87 10.49 -3.90
CA SER A 104 1.68 11.82 -3.30
C SER A 104 0.23 12.27 -3.39
N ASN A 105 -0.24 12.96 -2.35
CA ASN A 105 -1.63 13.41 -2.25
C ASN A 105 -1.67 14.93 -1.99
N PRO A 106 -1.43 15.75 -3.02
CA PRO A 106 -1.57 17.20 -2.94
C PRO A 106 -3.04 17.62 -3.03
N ASN A 107 -3.42 18.70 -2.34
CA ASN A 107 -4.80 19.23 -2.41
C ASN A 107 -4.86 20.70 -2.92
N THR A 108 -3.73 21.40 -3.01
CA THR A 108 -3.65 22.75 -3.56
C THR A 108 -3.30 22.76 -5.05
N CYS A 109 -2.58 21.75 -5.55
CA CYS A 109 -2.15 21.69 -6.94
C CYS A 109 -3.29 21.22 -7.87
N ILE A 110 -3.86 22.14 -8.65
CA ILE A 110 -5.00 21.90 -9.55
C ILE A 110 -4.77 20.76 -10.55
N HIS A 111 -3.56 20.64 -11.10
CA HIS A 111 -3.21 19.61 -12.09
C HIS A 111 -3.05 18.21 -11.48
N LEU A 112 -3.03 18.12 -10.14
CA LEU A 112 -2.93 16.86 -9.40
C LEU A 112 -4.19 16.62 -8.53
N ARG A 113 -5.21 17.50 -8.60
CA ARG A 113 -6.48 17.33 -7.89
C ARG A 113 -7.22 16.15 -8.50
N GLY A 114 -7.43 15.11 -7.69
CA GLY A 114 -8.16 13.90 -8.11
C GLY A 114 -7.26 12.72 -8.50
N VAL A 115 -5.94 12.92 -8.59
CA VAL A 115 -4.99 11.86 -8.97
C VAL A 115 -4.15 11.46 -7.75
N CYS A 116 -4.51 10.31 -7.20
CA CYS A 116 -3.76 9.35 -6.38
C CYS A 116 -3.68 9.54 -4.85
N LYS A 117 -4.12 8.48 -4.16
CA LYS A 117 -4.45 8.39 -2.73
C LYS A 117 -3.56 7.34 -2.06
N GLY A 118 -2.25 7.59 -2.04
CA GLY A 118 -1.35 6.70 -1.32
C GLY A 118 -1.74 6.67 0.16
N GLU A 119 -1.69 5.47 0.74
CA GLU A 119 -2.07 5.22 2.12
C GLU A 119 -1.04 4.28 2.73
N VAL A 120 -0.95 4.30 4.05
CA VAL A 120 -0.25 3.30 4.86
C VAL A 120 -1.19 2.78 5.92
N LEU A 121 -0.86 1.66 6.57
CA LEU A 121 -1.61 1.17 7.72
C LEU A 121 -0.89 1.55 9.01
N VAL A 122 -1.64 2.12 9.95
CA VAL A 122 -1.20 2.36 11.32
C VAL A 122 -2.31 1.91 12.26
N CYS A 123 -1.97 1.08 13.26
CA CYS A 123 -2.93 0.48 14.19
C CYS A 123 -4.13 -0.22 13.51
N GLY A 124 -3.91 -0.84 12.35
CA GLY A 124 -4.94 -1.52 11.56
C GLY A 124 -5.89 -0.57 10.82
N LYS A 125 -5.56 0.71 10.71
CA LYS A 125 -6.33 1.71 9.95
C LYS A 125 -5.52 2.27 8.79
N ARG A 126 -6.18 2.46 7.65
CA ARG A 126 -5.63 3.19 6.51
C ARG A 126 -5.47 4.66 6.88
N CYS A 127 -4.27 5.18 6.64
CA CYS A 127 -3.84 6.54 6.91
C CYS A 127 -3.32 7.16 5.61
N PRO A 128 -3.99 8.19 5.07
CA PRO A 128 -3.57 8.76 3.80
C PRO A 128 -2.26 9.54 3.96
N ILE A 129 -1.43 9.47 2.94
CA ILE A 129 -0.32 10.40 2.76
C ILE A 129 -0.90 11.80 2.55
N VAL A 130 -0.22 12.82 3.04
CA VAL A 130 -0.59 14.23 2.88
C VAL A 130 0.58 15.04 2.32
N GLY A 131 0.35 15.70 1.19
CA GLY A 131 1.40 16.40 0.45
C GLY A 131 2.24 15.49 -0.43
N ARG A 132 3.41 15.99 -0.84
CA ARG A 132 4.37 15.27 -1.67
C ARG A 132 5.24 14.34 -0.84
N ILE A 133 5.49 13.15 -1.37
CA ILE A 133 6.55 12.26 -0.89
C ILE A 133 7.90 12.93 -1.14
N CYS A 134 8.72 12.99 -0.09
CA CYS A 134 10.07 13.55 -0.12
C CYS A 134 11.10 12.45 -0.46
N MET A 135 12.38 12.80 -0.50
CA MET A 135 13.46 11.83 -0.78
C MET A 135 13.47 10.69 0.24
N ASN A 136 13.53 11.02 1.53
CA ASN A 136 13.70 10.03 2.61
C ASN A 136 12.55 10.02 3.63
N MET A 137 11.47 10.74 3.36
CA MET A 137 10.35 10.84 4.30
C MET A 137 9.02 11.08 3.62
N SER A 138 7.97 10.72 4.34
CA SER A 138 6.58 10.99 3.96
C SER A 138 5.79 11.44 5.18
N VAL A 139 4.73 12.22 4.94
CA VAL A 139 3.81 12.69 5.98
C VAL A 139 2.47 12.00 5.79
N ILE A 140 1.92 11.47 6.88
CA ILE A 140 0.65 10.73 6.88
C ILE A 140 -0.33 11.36 7.87
N ASN A 141 -1.61 11.37 7.53
CA ASN A 141 -2.67 11.81 8.44
C ASN A 141 -3.15 10.63 9.30
N ILE A 142 -3.05 10.81 10.62
CA ILE A 142 -3.38 9.81 11.64
C ILE A 142 -4.49 10.26 12.59
N THR A 143 -5.24 11.31 12.23
CA THR A 143 -6.29 11.92 13.06
C THR A 143 -7.37 10.92 13.52
N GLN A 144 -7.65 9.91 12.70
CA GLN A 144 -8.63 8.85 12.94
C GLN A 144 -8.16 7.77 13.94
N ILE A 145 -6.90 7.80 14.37
CA ILE A 145 -6.34 6.85 15.33
C ILE A 145 -6.64 7.36 16.75
N ARG A 146 -7.40 6.57 17.51
CA ARG A 146 -7.85 6.92 18.88
C ARG A 146 -6.90 6.43 19.99
N ASN A 147 -5.74 5.89 19.62
CA ASN A 147 -4.72 5.42 20.55
C ASN A 147 -3.98 6.60 21.21
N THR A 148 -3.29 6.35 22.33
CA THR A 148 -2.45 7.37 22.97
C THR A 148 -1.29 7.78 22.05
N LYS A 149 -0.79 9.01 22.15
CA LYS A 149 0.38 9.46 21.34
C LYS A 149 1.60 8.54 21.51
N SER A 150 1.80 8.01 22.72
CA SER A 150 2.87 7.05 23.03
C SER A 150 2.67 5.73 22.27
N GLU A 151 1.46 5.17 22.29
CA GLU A 151 1.13 3.95 21.54
C GLU A 151 1.32 4.14 20.03
N ILE A 152 0.87 5.28 19.49
CA ILE A 152 1.02 5.57 18.06
C ILE A 152 2.50 5.66 17.70
N ARG A 153 3.33 6.34 18.50
CA ARG A 153 4.77 6.46 18.24
C ARG A 153 5.49 5.11 18.18
N ASN A 154 5.06 4.16 19.00
CA ASN A 154 5.61 2.80 19.05
C ASN A 154 4.95 1.83 18.07
N SER A 155 3.97 2.29 17.28
CA SER A 155 3.28 1.44 16.32
C SER A 155 4.09 1.24 15.05
N GLU A 156 4.03 0.03 14.52
CA GLU A 156 4.51 -0.25 13.17
C GLU A 156 3.62 0.45 12.14
N VAL A 157 4.24 0.92 11.06
CA VAL A 157 3.56 1.45 9.88
C VAL A 157 3.73 0.45 8.75
N VAL A 158 2.65 -0.05 8.18
CA VAL A 158 2.70 -1.00 7.06
C VAL A 158 2.44 -0.27 5.75
N ILE A 159 3.41 -0.30 4.84
CA ILE A 159 3.31 0.28 3.50
C ILE A 159 2.75 -0.75 2.52
N ILE A 160 3.24 -2.00 2.61
CA ILE A 160 2.74 -3.16 1.85
C ILE A 160 2.54 -4.32 2.83
N GLY A 161 1.37 -4.94 2.79
CA GLY A 161 1.01 -6.11 3.61
C GLY A 161 -0.22 -5.90 4.48
N LYS A 162 -0.39 -6.80 5.45
CA LYS A 162 -1.55 -6.85 6.37
C LYS A 162 -1.21 -6.27 7.74
N GLN A 163 -2.18 -5.59 8.35
CA GLN A 163 -2.09 -5.13 9.73
C GLN A 163 -3.42 -5.40 10.46
N ALA A 164 -3.35 -6.13 11.57
CA ALA A 164 -4.53 -6.43 12.38
C ALA A 164 -5.09 -5.16 13.03
N SER A 165 -6.42 -5.09 13.12
CA SER A 165 -7.11 -4.06 13.89
C SER A 165 -7.20 -4.46 15.35
N ARG A 166 -6.81 -3.56 16.25
CA ARG A 166 -7.03 -3.75 17.70
C ARG A 166 -8.50 -3.57 18.11
N GLN A 167 -9.33 -2.96 17.27
CA GLN A 167 -10.71 -2.61 17.59
C GLN A 167 -11.71 -3.74 17.31
N ALA A 168 -11.34 -4.71 16.49
CA ALA A 168 -12.20 -5.84 16.15
C ALA A 168 -11.38 -7.12 15.99
N ARG A 169 -11.68 -8.13 16.80
CA ARG A 169 -10.96 -9.41 16.81
C ARG A 169 -11.09 -10.10 15.44
N GLY A 170 -9.96 -10.47 14.84
CA GLY A 170 -9.92 -11.11 13.52
C GLY A 170 -10.02 -10.15 12.33
N ALA A 171 -10.27 -8.86 12.56
CA ALA A 171 -10.25 -7.87 11.49
C ALA A 171 -8.82 -7.41 11.17
N TYR A 172 -8.54 -7.20 9.89
CA TYR A 172 -7.28 -6.62 9.42
C TYR A 172 -7.55 -5.62 8.29
N ALA A 173 -6.66 -4.66 8.15
CA ALA A 173 -6.52 -3.90 6.93
C ALA A 173 -5.33 -4.46 6.13
N GLU A 174 -5.37 -4.29 4.81
CA GLU A 174 -4.32 -4.74 3.91
C GLU A 174 -4.06 -3.67 2.85
N ILE A 175 -2.81 -3.52 2.44
CA ILE A 175 -2.41 -2.78 1.24
C ILE A 175 -1.57 -3.72 0.38
N THR A 176 -2.03 -4.03 -0.83
CA THR A 176 -1.34 -4.96 -1.73
C THR A 176 -0.45 -4.23 -2.73
N ALA A 177 0.53 -4.93 -3.30
CA ALA A 177 1.36 -4.39 -4.37
C ALA A 177 0.51 -4.02 -5.61
N ASP A 178 -0.49 -4.84 -5.95
CA ASP A 178 -1.43 -4.56 -7.04
C ASP A 178 -2.27 -3.29 -6.80
N GLU A 179 -2.70 -3.04 -5.56
CA GLU A 179 -3.43 -1.82 -5.22
C GLU A 179 -2.57 -0.58 -5.45
N ILE A 180 -1.30 -0.62 -5.00
CA ILE A 180 -0.34 0.47 -5.20
C ILE A 180 -0.08 0.65 -6.69
N ALA A 181 0.17 -0.44 -7.42
CA ALA A 181 0.43 -0.44 -8.85
C ALA A 181 -0.71 0.23 -9.62
N LYS A 182 -1.96 -0.15 -9.31
CA LYS A 182 -3.16 0.45 -9.89
C LYS A 182 -3.29 1.94 -9.58
N LYS A 183 -2.94 2.37 -8.37
CA LYS A 183 -2.96 3.79 -8.00
C LYS A 183 -1.99 4.58 -8.88
N ILE A 184 -0.77 4.10 -9.12
CA ILE A 184 0.24 4.88 -9.86
C ILE A 184 0.36 4.54 -11.34
N GLY A 185 -0.51 3.67 -11.87
CA GLY A 185 -0.55 3.32 -13.29
C GLY A 185 0.60 2.41 -13.73
N THR A 186 1.02 1.47 -12.89
CA THR A 186 2.08 0.48 -13.19
C THR A 186 1.64 -0.95 -12.85
N ILE A 187 2.58 -1.89 -12.80
CA ILE A 187 2.40 -3.30 -12.46
C ILE A 187 3.06 -3.65 -11.11
N ASN A 188 2.60 -4.73 -10.48
CA ASN A 188 3.10 -5.17 -9.18
C ASN A 188 4.60 -5.51 -9.17
N TYR A 189 5.18 -5.92 -10.31
CA TYR A 189 6.61 -6.12 -10.50
C TYR A 189 7.40 -4.88 -10.09
N GLU A 190 7.06 -3.71 -10.66
CA GLU A 190 7.75 -2.47 -10.35
C GLU A 190 7.61 -2.08 -8.88
N ILE A 191 6.45 -2.33 -8.28
CA ILE A 191 6.21 -2.01 -6.86
C ILE A 191 7.15 -2.80 -5.96
N VAL A 192 7.32 -4.10 -6.20
CA VAL A 192 8.15 -4.94 -5.34
C VAL A 192 9.64 -4.82 -5.64
N THR A 193 10.03 -4.51 -6.88
CA THR A 193 11.45 -4.36 -7.26
C THR A 193 12.01 -2.97 -6.99
N ARG A 194 11.17 -1.94 -6.81
CA ARG A 194 11.61 -0.58 -6.46
C ARG A 194 12.16 -0.44 -5.04
N ILE A 195 12.03 -1.46 -4.19
CA ILE A 195 12.59 -1.44 -2.84
C ILE A 195 14.12 -1.66 -2.93
N PRO A 196 14.95 -0.65 -2.61
CA PRO A 196 16.39 -0.68 -2.88
C PRO A 196 17.11 -1.65 -1.94
N GLU A 197 18.25 -2.19 -2.36
CA GLU A 197 18.99 -3.28 -1.69
C GLU A 197 19.45 -2.96 -0.26
N TYR A 198 19.75 -1.69 0.06
CA TYR A 198 20.23 -1.31 1.39
C TYR A 198 19.17 -1.43 2.50
N ILE A 199 17.88 -1.50 2.14
CA ILE A 199 16.79 -1.72 3.12
C ILE A 199 16.98 -3.09 3.78
N LYS A 200 16.84 -3.19 5.10
CA LYS A 200 16.99 -4.47 5.80
C LYS A 200 15.93 -5.48 5.35
N ARG A 201 16.34 -6.65 4.88
CA ARG A 201 15.45 -7.81 4.64
C ARG A 201 15.43 -8.69 5.88
N VAL A 202 14.23 -9.09 6.31
CA VAL A 202 14.04 -10.00 7.45
C VAL A 202 13.21 -11.18 6.97
N TYR A 203 13.79 -12.38 7.05
CA TYR A 203 13.15 -13.64 6.68
C TYR A 203 12.51 -14.26 7.92
N LYS A 204 11.31 -14.82 7.78
CA LYS A 204 10.52 -15.43 8.85
C LYS A 204 10.10 -16.85 8.47
#